data_AF-A0A9P4Q467-F1
#
_entry.id   AF-A0A9P4Q467-F1
#
_cell.length_a   1.000
_cell.length_b   1.000
_cell.length_c   1.000
_cell.angle_alpha   90.00
_cell.angle_beta   90.00
_cell.angle_gamma   90.00
#
_symmetry.space_group_name_H-M   'P 1'
#
loop_
_entity.id
_entity.type
_entity.pdbx_description
1 polymer ?
#
loop_
_entity_poly.entity_id
_entity_poly.type
_entity_poly.pdbx_seq_one_letter_code
_entity_poly.pdbx_strand_id
1 'polypeptide(L)'
;MTMSLSQLPDELLLHVLFFLDVPELLALSRTCRRLRALTLDPLLHRSRRRHSQWQVQHLYPRRPAISTLQPPTASIYLTRTHVAARRLHWSLVCIRLNRNLARRPKLSTLISTNIVPKECCKVDRRSGEFLWGTGVSGGLIERKRQVEREKFKEGLRVWLERKARDIKEKKREGGVGVLVWRFSRRLKLNSSNDRQPRDQLHWHSEKPKKEKVSGLKRFWEGLSGDVMR
;
A
#
# COMPACT_ATOMS: atom_id res chain seq x y z
N MET A 1 30.75 45.79 40.93
CA MET A 1 29.91 45.79 42.14
C MET A 1 29.09 44.51 42.17
N THR A 2 29.50 43.52 42.95
CA THR A 2 28.75 42.25 43.09
C THR A 2 27.65 42.45 44.13
N MET A 3 26.40 42.56 43.67
CA MET A 3 25.23 42.54 44.54
C MET A 3 25.13 41.14 45.17
N SER A 4 25.41 41.05 46.47
CA SER A 4 25.33 39.78 47.19
C SER A 4 23.90 39.54 47.67
N LEU A 5 23.48 38.27 47.75
CA LEU A 5 22.14 37.88 48.23
C LEU A 5 21.84 38.42 49.64
N SER A 6 22.87 38.71 50.43
CA SER A 6 22.80 39.34 51.75
C SER A 6 22.45 40.83 51.76
N GLN A 7 22.41 41.49 50.60
CA GLN A 7 22.02 42.90 50.46
C GLN A 7 20.55 43.08 50.07
N LEU A 8 19.87 42.00 49.67
CA LEU A 8 18.44 42.04 49.39
C LEU A 8 17.63 42.28 50.68
N PRO A 9 16.46 42.92 50.63
CA PRO A 9 15.47 42.92 51.71
C PRO A 9 14.90 41.53 52.00
N ASP A 10 14.43 41.30 53.22
CA ASP A 10 13.90 40.01 53.65
C ASP A 10 12.62 39.62 52.89
N GLU A 11 11.81 40.59 52.45
CA GLU A 11 10.59 40.37 51.69
C GLU A 11 10.88 39.75 50.32
N LEU A 12 11.92 40.24 49.65
CA LEU A 12 12.35 39.72 48.36
C LEU A 12 12.97 38.33 48.51
N LEU A 13 13.72 38.09 49.60
CA LEU A 13 14.25 36.76 49.91
C LEU A 13 13.12 35.77 50.18
N LEU A 14 12.11 36.14 50.98
CA LEU A 14 10.95 35.29 51.26
C LEU A 14 10.16 34.95 49.98
N HIS A 15 10.04 35.91 49.06
CA HIS A 15 9.41 35.67 47.76
C HIS A 15 10.20 34.67 46.90
N VAL A 16 11.54 34.74 46.89
CA VAL A 16 12.39 33.76 46.19
C VAL A 16 12.28 32.38 46.86
N LEU A 17 12.40 32.34 48.20
CA LEU A 17 12.31 31.10 48.98
C LEU A 17 10.94 30.40 48.84
N PHE A 18 9.88 31.13 48.51
CA PHE A 18 8.55 30.56 48.27
C PHE A 18 8.55 29.52 47.15
N PHE A 19 9.34 29.75 46.09
CA PHE A 19 9.38 28.89 44.90
C PHE A 19 10.35 27.71 45.00
N LEU A 20 11.19 27.68 46.04
CA LEU A 20 12.15 26.60 46.23
C LEU A 20 11.49 25.37 46.85
N ASP A 21 12.03 24.20 46.53
CA ASP A 21 11.56 22.95 47.08
C ASP A 21 12.02 22.73 48.53
N VAL A 22 11.34 21.85 49.26
CA VAL A 22 11.67 21.52 50.67
C VAL A 22 13.15 21.14 50.88
N PRO A 23 13.77 20.26 50.06
CA PRO A 23 15.20 19.95 50.18
C PRO A 23 16.11 21.18 49.93
N GLU A 24 15.74 22.07 49.02
CA GLU A 24 16.53 23.26 48.68
C GLU A 24 16.50 24.29 49.81
N LEU A 25 15.34 24.47 50.44
CA LEU A 25 15.21 25.32 51.63
C LEU A 25 16.04 24.79 52.81
N LEU A 26 16.06 23.47 52.99
CA LEU A 26 16.89 22.83 54.00
C LEU A 26 18.38 23.08 53.72
N ALA A 27 18.81 22.97 52.46
CA ALA A 27 20.18 23.29 52.06
C ALA A 27 20.53 24.76 52.36
N LEU A 28 19.65 25.71 52.02
CA LEU A 28 19.84 27.14 52.28
C LEU A 28 19.84 27.48 53.78
N SER A 29 19.09 26.76 54.60
CA SER A 29 19.11 26.94 56.07
C SER A 29 20.48 26.64 56.68
N ARG A 30 21.33 25.87 55.98
CA ARG A 30 22.67 25.48 56.44
C ARG A 30 23.76 26.46 56.02
N THR A 31 23.52 27.32 55.02
CA THR A 31 24.55 28.21 54.48
C THR A 31 24.79 29.46 55.34
N CYS A 32 23.74 30.09 55.85
CA CYS A 32 23.88 31.27 56.73
C CYS A 32 22.73 31.41 57.74
N ARG A 33 22.99 32.14 58.83
CA ARG A 33 22.02 32.35 59.93
C ARG A 33 20.78 33.12 59.48
N ARG A 34 20.94 34.11 58.60
CA ARG A 34 19.82 34.91 58.07
C ARG A 34 18.89 34.06 57.20
N LEU A 35 19.43 33.32 56.24
CA LEU A 35 18.63 32.38 55.44
C LEU A 35 18.03 31.27 56.31
N ARG A 36 18.71 30.82 57.37
CA ARG A 36 18.10 29.90 58.35
C ARG A 36 16.85 30.47 59.00
N ALA A 37 16.87 31.73 59.42
CA ALA A 37 15.71 32.37 60.01
C ALA A 37 14.56 32.52 59.00
N LEU A 38 14.86 32.95 57.77
CA LEU A 38 13.85 33.15 56.72
C LEU A 38 13.29 31.84 56.14
N THR A 39 14.12 30.81 56.00
CA THR A 39 13.69 29.48 55.52
C THR A 39 12.80 28.76 56.53
N LEU A 40 12.93 29.07 57.82
CA LEU A 40 12.12 28.53 58.91
C LEU A 40 10.95 29.45 59.29
N ASP A 41 10.75 30.55 58.57
CA ASP A 41 9.69 31.51 58.85
C ASP A 41 8.29 30.85 58.69
N PRO A 42 7.42 30.89 59.72
CA PRO A 42 6.07 30.37 59.62
C PRO A 42 5.23 31.05 58.52
N LEU A 43 5.49 32.32 58.18
CA LEU A 43 4.74 33.03 57.14
C LEU A 43 5.02 32.45 55.74
N LEU A 44 6.27 32.11 55.46
CA LEU A 44 6.66 31.42 54.22
C LEU A 44 5.92 30.09 54.09
N HIS A 45 5.97 29.27 55.13
CA HIS A 45 5.33 27.94 55.11
C HIS A 45 3.79 28.03 55.04
N ARG A 46 3.18 29.02 55.70
CA ARG A 46 1.73 29.27 55.62
C ARG A 46 1.31 29.66 54.21
N SER A 47 2.07 30.54 53.55
CA SER A 47 1.80 30.95 52.17
C SER A 47 1.97 29.80 51.19
N ARG A 48 3.04 29.01 51.31
CA ARG A 48 3.27 27.83 50.47
C ARG A 48 2.16 26.80 50.64
N ARG A 49 1.74 26.53 51.88
CA ARG A 49 0.61 25.62 52.16
C ARG A 49 -0.69 26.10 51.52
N ARG A 50 -1.02 27.39 51.64
CA ARG A 50 -2.21 27.97 51.00
C ARG A 50 -2.16 27.84 49.48
N HIS A 51 -0.99 28.11 48.89
CA HIS A 51 -0.79 27.97 47.45
C HIS A 51 -0.94 26.52 46.99
N SER A 52 -0.32 25.56 47.68
CA SER A 52 -0.49 24.14 47.38
C SER A 52 -1.95 23.68 47.53
N GLN A 53 -2.66 24.14 48.57
CA GLN A 53 -4.09 23.85 48.74
C GLN A 53 -4.92 24.39 47.58
N TRP A 54 -4.66 25.63 47.17
CA TRP A 54 -5.34 26.24 46.03
C TRP A 54 -5.03 25.50 44.72
N GLN A 55 -3.75 25.17 44.47
CA GLN A 55 -3.35 24.41 43.29
C GLN A 55 -4.02 23.03 43.23
N VAL A 56 -4.05 22.30 44.35
CA VAL A 56 -4.70 20.99 44.41
C VAL A 56 -6.19 21.13 44.14
N GLN A 57 -6.87 22.10 44.76
CA GLN A 57 -8.30 22.37 44.51
C GLN A 57 -8.57 22.72 43.03
N HIS A 58 -7.65 23.43 42.38
CA HIS A 58 -7.77 23.82 40.97
C HIS A 58 -7.50 22.67 40.00
N LEU A 59 -6.44 21.88 40.26
CA LEU A 59 -5.97 20.84 39.35
C LEU A 59 -6.73 19.51 39.49
N TYR A 60 -7.19 19.19 40.70
CA TYR A 60 -7.90 17.93 40.97
C TYR A 60 -9.14 17.70 40.06
N PRO A 61 -10.06 18.66 39.87
CA PRO A 61 -11.22 18.46 38.99
C PRO A 61 -10.85 18.41 37.49
N ARG A 62 -9.68 18.94 37.10
CA ARG A 62 -9.18 18.88 35.72
C ARG A 62 -8.47 17.56 35.40
N ARG A 63 -8.29 16.70 36.40
CA ARG A 63 -7.63 15.40 36.23
C ARG A 63 -8.49 14.49 35.34
N PRO A 64 -7.92 13.88 34.30
CA PRO A 64 -8.65 12.90 33.49
C PRO A 64 -9.04 11.67 34.32
N ALA A 65 -10.20 11.09 34.02
CA ALA A 65 -10.68 9.89 34.69
C ALA A 65 -9.72 8.71 34.46
N ILE A 66 -9.60 7.81 35.44
CA ILE A 66 -8.64 6.69 35.38
C ILE A 66 -8.89 5.76 34.19
N SER A 67 -10.15 5.60 33.77
CA SER A 67 -10.53 4.80 32.61
C SER A 67 -9.92 5.31 31.30
N THR A 68 -9.75 6.63 31.17
CA THR A 68 -9.13 7.24 29.97
C THR A 68 -7.62 7.01 29.91
N LEU A 69 -6.99 6.81 31.08
CA LEU A 69 -5.55 6.56 31.21
C LEU A 69 -5.19 5.07 31.10
N GLN A 70 -6.21 4.20 31.15
CA GLN A 70 -6.08 2.76 31.03
C GLN A 70 -6.26 2.29 29.58
N PRO A 71 -5.77 1.09 29.22
CA PRO A 71 -6.04 0.49 27.93
C PRO A 71 -7.55 0.27 27.72
N PRO A 72 -8.08 0.43 26.51
CA PRO A 72 -7.38 0.51 25.22
C PRO A 72 -6.99 1.92 24.75
N THR A 73 -7.44 2.98 25.41
CA THR A 73 -7.26 4.36 24.96
C THR A 73 -5.85 4.89 25.22
N ALA A 74 -5.29 4.59 26.39
CA ALA A 74 -3.93 5.02 26.75
C ALA A 74 -3.21 3.90 27.51
N SER A 75 -1.87 3.95 27.53
CA SER A 75 -1.06 2.96 28.25
C SER A 75 -0.28 3.56 29.42
N ILE A 76 -0.82 4.64 30.00
CA ILE A 76 -0.20 5.42 31.08
C ILE A 76 -0.40 4.72 32.42
N TYR A 77 -1.64 4.30 32.74
CA TYR A 77 -1.94 3.57 33.96
C TYR A 77 -2.18 2.10 33.65
N LEU A 78 -1.24 1.24 34.05
CA LEU A 78 -1.32 -0.20 33.83
C LEU A 78 -1.56 -0.92 35.15
N THR A 79 -2.65 -1.66 35.22
CA THR A 79 -2.87 -2.61 36.33
C THR A 79 -1.99 -3.85 36.13
N ARG A 80 -1.86 -4.66 37.19
CA ARG A 80 -1.15 -5.95 37.14
C ARG A 80 -1.68 -6.87 36.03
N THR A 81 -2.99 -6.84 35.78
CA THR A 81 -3.61 -7.64 34.72
C THR A 81 -3.19 -7.17 33.33
N HIS A 82 -3.12 -5.86 33.07
CA HIS A 82 -2.63 -5.32 31.80
C HIS A 82 -1.17 -5.71 31.54
N VAL A 83 -0.31 -5.65 32.56
CA VAL A 83 1.09 -6.05 32.44
C VAL A 83 1.21 -7.55 32.13
N ALA A 84 0.44 -8.39 32.84
CA ALA A 84 0.40 -9.83 32.57
C ALA A 84 -0.12 -10.13 31.15
N ALA A 85 -1.20 -9.48 30.73
CA ALA A 85 -1.76 -9.62 29.39
C ALA A 85 -0.76 -9.20 28.30
N ARG A 86 0.03 -8.13 28.51
CA ARG A 86 1.11 -7.73 27.59
C ARG A 86 2.19 -8.79 27.46
N ARG A 87 2.64 -9.38 28.58
CA ARG A 87 3.63 -10.46 28.56
C ARG A 87 3.13 -11.68 27.78
N LEU A 88 1.88 -12.08 28.04
CA LEU A 88 1.22 -13.16 27.33
C LEU A 88 1.07 -12.84 25.84
N HIS A 89 0.61 -11.63 25.51
CA HIS A 89 0.46 -11.17 24.13
C HIS A 89 1.78 -11.29 23.36
N TRP A 90 2.88 -10.79 23.92
CA TRP A 90 4.19 -10.91 23.29
C TRP A 90 4.65 -12.36 23.14
N SER A 91 4.42 -13.21 24.15
CA SER A 91 4.71 -14.65 24.05
C SER A 91 3.94 -15.28 22.89
N LEU A 92 2.64 -15.00 22.75
CA LEU A 92 1.82 -15.51 21.65
C LEU A 92 2.24 -14.96 20.29
N VAL A 93 2.62 -13.68 20.22
CA VAL A 93 3.15 -13.07 18.99
C VAL A 93 4.46 -13.76 18.59
N CYS A 94 5.39 -13.98 19.52
CA CYS A 94 6.63 -14.70 19.27
C CYS A 94 6.37 -16.13 18.79
N ILE A 95 5.46 -16.87 19.44
CA ILE A 95 5.08 -18.23 19.01
C ILE A 95 4.49 -18.20 17.59
N ARG A 96 3.58 -17.26 17.31
CA ARG A 96 2.96 -17.12 15.98
C ARG A 96 4.02 -16.78 14.92
N LEU A 97 4.91 -15.83 15.20
CA LEU A 97 5.98 -15.45 14.30
C LEU A 97 6.95 -16.61 14.04
N ASN A 98 7.36 -17.34 15.07
CA ASN A 98 8.22 -18.52 14.92
C ASN A 98 7.58 -19.58 14.00
N ARG A 99 6.28 -19.85 14.18
CA ARG A 99 5.53 -20.78 13.31
C ARG A 99 5.44 -20.27 11.87
N ASN A 100 5.20 -18.97 11.67
CA ASN A 100 5.10 -18.37 10.33
C ASN A 100 6.44 -18.28 9.62
N LEU A 101 7.53 -17.98 10.35
CA LEU A 101 8.88 -17.93 9.81
C LEU A 101 9.36 -19.33 9.40
N ALA A 102 9.05 -20.36 10.19
CA ALA A 102 9.34 -21.75 9.81
C ALA A 102 8.60 -22.20 8.53
N ARG A 103 7.42 -21.62 8.27
CA ARG A 103 6.61 -21.89 7.06
C ARG A 103 6.86 -20.90 5.92
N ARG A 104 7.88 -20.04 6.03
CA ARG A 104 8.12 -18.98 5.07
C ARG A 104 8.45 -19.58 3.69
N PRO A 105 7.68 -19.27 2.64
CA PRO A 105 7.97 -19.75 1.29
C PRO A 105 9.26 -19.14 0.76
N LYS A 106 9.99 -19.91 -0.06
CA LYS A 106 11.17 -19.42 -0.77
C LYS A 106 10.79 -18.37 -1.82
N LEU A 107 11.74 -17.50 -2.14
CA LEU A 107 11.52 -16.44 -3.13
C LEU A 107 11.16 -16.99 -4.52
N SER A 108 11.72 -18.15 -4.90
CA SER A 108 11.38 -18.84 -6.15
C SER A 108 9.89 -19.17 -6.24
N THR A 109 9.30 -19.68 -5.17
CA THR A 109 7.86 -20.00 -5.07
C THR A 109 6.99 -18.73 -5.15
N LEU A 110 7.45 -17.61 -4.60
CA LEU A 110 6.74 -16.33 -4.70
C LEU A 110 6.79 -15.75 -6.13
N ILE A 111 7.87 -15.97 -6.86
CA ILE A 111 8.00 -15.56 -8.26
C ILE A 111 7.12 -16.45 -9.15
N SER A 112 7.13 -17.77 -8.93
CA SER A 112 6.32 -18.70 -9.73
C SER A 112 4.82 -18.48 -9.55
N THR A 113 4.40 -18.03 -8.37
CA THR A 113 3.02 -17.66 -8.07
C THR A 113 2.67 -16.21 -8.45
N ASN A 114 3.60 -15.47 -9.10
CA ASN A 114 3.44 -14.06 -9.49
C ASN A 114 3.10 -13.10 -8.33
N ILE A 115 3.32 -13.48 -7.07
CA ILE A 115 3.22 -12.57 -5.92
C ILE A 115 4.35 -11.56 -5.96
N VAL A 116 5.56 -12.05 -6.25
CA VAL A 116 6.75 -11.24 -6.43
C VAL A 116 7.05 -11.10 -7.92
N PRO A 117 7.17 -9.88 -8.45
CA PRO A 117 7.55 -9.66 -9.84
C PRO A 117 9.00 -10.10 -10.08
N LYS A 118 9.19 -10.99 -11.05
CA LYS A 118 10.52 -11.49 -11.47
C LYS A 118 11.54 -10.40 -11.80
N GLU A 119 11.06 -9.22 -12.20
CA GLU A 119 11.88 -8.07 -12.60
C GLU A 119 12.66 -7.43 -11.44
N CYS A 120 12.18 -7.61 -10.20
CA CYS A 120 12.85 -7.14 -8.98
C CYS A 120 13.96 -8.07 -8.49
N CYS A 121 13.99 -9.28 -9.03
CA CYS A 121 14.89 -10.32 -8.59
C CYS A 121 15.97 -10.56 -9.63
N LYS A 122 17.17 -10.89 -9.19
CA LYS A 122 18.21 -11.48 -10.04
C LYS A 122 18.58 -12.85 -9.52
N VAL A 123 18.89 -13.76 -10.44
CA VAL A 123 19.41 -15.08 -10.08
C VAL A 123 20.88 -14.92 -9.71
N ASP A 124 21.25 -15.36 -8.52
CA ASP A 124 22.65 -15.42 -8.13
C ASP A 124 23.36 -16.53 -8.92
N ARG A 125 24.52 -16.20 -9.50
CA ARG A 125 25.26 -17.12 -10.38
C ARG A 125 25.91 -18.28 -9.64
N ARG A 126 26.14 -18.13 -8.33
CA ARG A 126 26.81 -19.16 -7.51
C ARG A 126 25.82 -20.13 -6.88
N SER A 127 24.74 -19.61 -6.29
CA SER A 127 23.73 -20.42 -5.58
C SER A 127 22.57 -20.86 -6.46
N GLY A 128 22.34 -20.20 -7.60
CA GLY A 128 21.17 -20.44 -8.45
C GLY A 128 19.84 -19.98 -7.84
N GLU A 129 19.86 -19.35 -6.66
CA GLU A 129 18.66 -18.82 -6.01
C GLU A 129 18.37 -17.37 -6.44
N PHE A 130 17.10 -16.97 -6.34
CA PHE A 130 16.70 -15.59 -6.60
C PHE A 130 17.07 -14.70 -5.40
N LEU A 131 17.65 -13.53 -5.70
CA LEU A 131 17.91 -12.47 -4.74
C LEU A 131 16.96 -11.29 -4.99
N TRP A 132 16.26 -10.88 -3.94
CA TRP A 132 15.37 -9.71 -3.97
C TRP A 132 16.16 -8.40 -3.86
N GLY A 133 15.76 -7.38 -4.62
CA GLY A 133 16.30 -6.01 -4.50
C GLY A 133 17.50 -5.71 -5.40
N THR A 134 18.05 -6.70 -6.10
CA THR A 134 19.17 -6.53 -7.04
C THR A 134 18.72 -6.22 -8.49
N GLY A 135 17.41 -6.32 -8.74
CA GLY A 135 16.76 -6.01 -10.01
C GLY A 135 16.24 -4.57 -10.08
N VAL A 136 15.15 -4.38 -10.82
CA VAL A 136 14.45 -3.08 -10.86
C VAL A 136 13.82 -2.81 -9.51
N SER A 137 13.99 -1.60 -8.97
CA SER A 137 13.36 -1.21 -7.70
C SER A 137 11.84 -1.36 -7.78
N GLY A 138 11.22 -1.80 -6.68
CA GLY A 138 9.78 -2.02 -6.59
C GLY A 138 8.94 -0.82 -7.06
N GLY A 139 9.38 0.40 -6.72
CA GLY A 139 8.69 1.62 -7.11
C GLY A 139 8.76 1.97 -8.60
N LEU A 140 9.64 1.34 -9.38
CA LEU A 140 9.82 1.61 -10.82
C LEU A 140 9.18 0.55 -11.72
N ILE A 141 8.68 -0.55 -11.16
CA ILE A 141 8.13 -1.66 -11.94
C ILE A 141 6.94 -1.21 -12.77
N GLU A 142 6.00 -0.47 -12.17
CA GLU A 142 4.78 -0.07 -12.86
C GLU A 142 5.09 0.82 -14.06
N ARG A 143 5.99 1.79 -13.88
CA ARG A 143 6.46 2.66 -14.98
C ARG A 143 7.15 1.85 -16.07
N LYS A 144 8.03 0.92 -15.69
CA LYS A 144 8.71 0.04 -16.65
C LYS A 144 7.70 -0.79 -17.44
N ARG A 145 6.74 -1.42 -16.77
CA ARG A 145 5.67 -2.21 -17.40
C ARG A 145 4.78 -1.37 -18.30
N GLN A 146 4.48 -0.14 -17.90
CA GLN A 146 3.71 0.78 -18.74
C GLN A 146 4.46 1.07 -20.05
N VAL A 147 5.74 1.43 -19.97
CA VAL A 147 6.59 1.68 -21.14
C VAL A 147 6.71 0.43 -22.01
N GLU A 148 6.87 -0.76 -21.42
CA GLU A 148 6.91 -2.03 -22.18
C GLU A 148 5.58 -2.31 -22.90
N ARG A 149 4.43 -2.05 -22.25
CA ARG A 149 3.11 -2.19 -22.88
C ARG A 149 2.91 -1.21 -24.03
N GLU A 150 3.35 0.03 -23.89
CA GLU A 150 3.27 1.06 -24.93
C GLU A 150 4.13 0.67 -26.14
N LYS A 151 5.39 0.26 -25.91
CA LYS A 151 6.27 -0.26 -26.96
C LYS A 151 5.68 -1.47 -27.68
N PHE A 152 5.06 -2.39 -26.93
CA PHE A 152 4.42 -3.56 -27.52
C PHE A 152 3.20 -3.20 -28.38
N LYS A 153 2.36 -2.26 -27.92
CA LYS A 153 1.22 -1.75 -28.70
C LYS A 153 1.68 -1.07 -29.99
N GLU A 154 2.74 -0.28 -29.92
CA GLU A 154 3.28 0.40 -31.10
C GLU A 154 3.88 -0.59 -32.10
N GLY A 155 4.64 -1.57 -31.62
CA GLY A 155 5.17 -2.65 -32.45
C GLY A 155 4.08 -3.46 -33.16
N LEU A 156 2.99 -3.78 -32.44
CA LEU A 156 1.82 -4.45 -33.02
C LEU A 156 1.11 -3.60 -34.08
N ARG A 157 0.98 -2.29 -33.85
CA ARG A 157 0.37 -1.37 -34.82
C ARG A 157 1.12 -1.38 -36.14
N VAL A 158 2.44 -1.18 -36.10
CA VAL A 158 3.29 -1.17 -37.29
C VAL A 158 3.24 -2.52 -38.02
N TRP A 159 3.27 -3.63 -37.27
CA TRP A 159 3.16 -4.97 -37.85
C TRP A 159 1.80 -5.18 -38.55
N LEU A 160 0.70 -4.77 -37.91
CA LEU A 160 -0.65 -4.86 -38.49
C LEU A 160 -0.80 -3.99 -39.73
N GLU A 161 -0.26 -2.77 -39.74
CA GLU A 161 -0.29 -1.89 -40.91
C GLU A 161 0.50 -2.47 -42.09
N ARG A 162 1.66 -3.06 -41.82
CA ARG A 162 2.44 -3.78 -42.85
C ARG A 162 1.66 -4.99 -43.36
N LYS A 163 1.09 -5.80 -42.46
CA LYS A 163 0.29 -6.97 -42.86
C LYS A 163 -0.96 -6.56 -43.65
N ALA A 164 -1.61 -5.46 -43.28
CA ALA A 164 -2.76 -4.91 -44.00
C ALA A 164 -2.37 -4.43 -45.41
N ARG A 165 -1.20 -3.82 -45.56
CA ARG A 165 -0.63 -3.47 -46.88
C ARG A 165 -0.38 -4.72 -47.72
N ASP A 166 0.29 -5.73 -47.18
CA ASP A 166 0.56 -7.00 -47.88
C ASP A 166 -0.75 -7.70 -48.30
N ILE A 167 -1.78 -7.68 -47.45
CA ILE A 167 -3.11 -8.23 -47.77
C ILE A 167 -3.79 -7.43 -48.88
N LYS A 168 -3.66 -6.10 -48.86
CA LYS A 168 -4.23 -5.22 -49.90
C LYS A 168 -3.53 -5.41 -51.24
N GLU A 169 -2.22 -5.63 -51.24
CA GLU A 169 -1.42 -5.93 -52.43
C GLU A 169 -1.76 -7.30 -53.01
N LYS A 170 -1.84 -8.36 -52.18
CA LYS A 170 -2.34 -9.67 -52.61
C LYS A 170 -3.79 -9.65 -53.10
N LYS A 171 -4.63 -8.74 -52.59
CA LYS A 171 -5.97 -8.51 -53.15
C LYS A 171 -5.91 -7.90 -54.56
N ARG A 172 -4.95 -7.01 -54.83
CA ARG A 172 -4.74 -6.40 -56.17
C ARG A 172 -4.20 -7.38 -57.20
N GLU A 173 -3.34 -8.30 -56.78
CA GLU A 173 -2.79 -9.37 -57.65
C GLU A 173 -3.79 -10.50 -57.97
N GLY A 174 -5.01 -10.42 -57.44
CA GLY A 174 -6.06 -11.40 -57.69
C GLY A 174 -6.40 -12.21 -56.45
N GLY A 175 -6.92 -11.52 -55.42
CA GLY A 175 -7.41 -12.19 -54.22
C GLY A 175 -8.59 -13.13 -54.51
N VAL A 176 -9.08 -13.82 -53.48
CA VAL A 176 -10.25 -14.73 -53.54
C VAL A 176 -11.44 -14.09 -54.27
N GLY A 177 -11.62 -12.76 -54.21
CA GLY A 177 -12.64 -12.06 -55.01
C GLY A 177 -12.45 -12.12 -56.53
N VAL A 178 -11.21 -12.10 -57.04
CA VAL A 178 -10.90 -12.28 -58.47
C VAL A 178 -11.01 -13.75 -58.87
N LEU A 179 -10.65 -14.70 -57.99
CA LEU A 179 -10.90 -16.13 -58.19
C LEU A 179 -12.41 -16.44 -58.21
N VAL A 180 -13.18 -15.90 -57.27
CA VAL A 180 -14.64 -16.03 -57.21
C VAL A 180 -15.30 -15.35 -58.41
N TRP A 181 -14.82 -14.18 -58.83
CA TRP A 181 -15.28 -13.52 -60.05
C TRP A 181 -14.91 -14.30 -61.31
N ARG A 182 -13.70 -14.87 -61.39
CA ARG A 182 -13.28 -15.76 -62.49
C ARG A 182 -14.13 -17.03 -62.53
N PHE A 183 -14.40 -17.68 -61.40
CA PHE A 183 -15.25 -18.87 -61.32
C PHE A 183 -16.72 -18.55 -61.66
N SER A 184 -17.27 -17.46 -61.14
CA SER A 184 -18.63 -17.00 -61.44
C SER A 184 -18.80 -16.60 -62.92
N ARG A 185 -17.79 -15.94 -63.50
CA ARG A 185 -17.78 -15.58 -64.93
C ARG A 185 -17.61 -16.82 -65.82
N ARG A 186 -16.83 -17.82 -65.41
CA ARG A 186 -16.67 -19.10 -66.13
C ARG A 186 -17.96 -19.93 -66.10
N LEU A 187 -18.69 -19.93 -64.99
CA LEU A 187 -20.03 -20.52 -64.90
C LEU A 187 -21.05 -19.81 -65.79
N LYS A 188 -21.01 -18.47 -65.88
CA LYS A 188 -21.90 -17.71 -66.78
C LYS A 188 -21.58 -17.90 -68.27
N LEU A 189 -20.31 -18.01 -68.64
CA LEU A 189 -19.90 -18.24 -70.03
C LEU A 189 -20.28 -19.65 -70.52
N ASN A 190 -20.21 -20.66 -69.64
CA ASN A 190 -20.71 -22.00 -69.96
C ASN A 190 -22.25 -22.06 -70.09
N SER A 191 -23.00 -21.08 -69.57
CA SER A 191 -24.44 -20.95 -69.87
C SER A 191 -24.75 -20.27 -71.21
N SER A 192 -23.74 -19.75 -71.92
CA SER A 192 -23.95 -18.92 -73.12
C SER A 192 -23.78 -19.66 -74.44
N ASN A 193 -23.35 -20.93 -74.42
CA ASN A 193 -23.03 -21.68 -75.64
C ASN A 193 -23.70 -23.04 -75.77
N ASP A 194 -24.86 -23.25 -75.15
CA ASP A 194 -25.69 -24.41 -75.48
C ASP A 194 -27.13 -24.01 -75.75
N ARG A 195 -27.54 -24.36 -76.97
CA ARG A 195 -28.95 -24.49 -77.34
C ARG A 195 -29.53 -25.59 -76.45
N GLN A 196 -30.61 -25.25 -75.75
CA GLN A 196 -31.42 -26.06 -74.83
C GLN A 196 -31.60 -27.54 -75.22
N PRO A 197 -31.82 -28.48 -74.25
CA PRO A 197 -33.01 -28.42 -73.38
C PRO A 197 -32.88 -28.88 -71.92
N ARG A 198 -33.80 -28.32 -71.10
CA ARG A 198 -34.41 -28.81 -69.85
C ARG A 198 -33.55 -29.65 -68.89
N ASP A 199 -33.14 -29.03 -67.78
CA ASP A 199 -33.66 -29.37 -66.46
C ASP A 199 -33.37 -28.26 -65.43
N GLN A 200 -34.39 -27.95 -64.63
CA GLN A 200 -34.38 -26.88 -63.65
C GLN A 200 -33.56 -27.29 -62.41
N LEU A 201 -32.39 -26.69 -62.22
CA LEU A 201 -31.72 -26.67 -60.91
C LEU A 201 -31.49 -25.22 -60.49
N HIS A 202 -32.50 -24.74 -59.75
CA HIS A 202 -32.56 -23.45 -59.10
C HIS A 202 -31.58 -23.41 -57.92
N TRP A 203 -30.37 -22.89 -58.15
CA TRP A 203 -29.46 -22.56 -57.05
C TRP A 203 -29.89 -21.23 -56.42
N HIS A 204 -30.80 -21.31 -55.46
CA HIS A 204 -30.96 -20.25 -54.47
C HIS A 204 -29.62 -20.04 -53.74
N SER A 205 -28.99 -18.89 -53.96
CA SER A 205 -27.99 -18.38 -53.03
C SER A 205 -28.72 -17.88 -51.79
N GLU A 206 -29.08 -18.80 -50.89
CA GLU A 206 -29.57 -18.45 -49.57
C GLU A 206 -28.46 -17.76 -48.79
N LYS A 207 -28.71 -16.51 -48.37
CA LYS A 207 -27.91 -15.87 -47.32
C LYS A 207 -27.92 -16.81 -46.11
N PRO A 208 -26.77 -17.16 -45.50
CA PRO A 208 -26.76 -18.07 -44.36
C PRO A 208 -27.62 -17.48 -43.24
N LYS A 209 -28.67 -18.22 -42.86
CA LYS A 209 -29.54 -17.85 -41.73
C LYS A 209 -28.66 -17.65 -40.48
N LYS A 210 -28.91 -16.56 -39.75
CA LYS A 210 -28.14 -16.08 -38.57
C LYS A 210 -27.84 -17.16 -37.52
N GLU A 211 -28.64 -18.22 -37.49
CA GLU A 211 -28.54 -19.35 -36.56
C GLU A 211 -27.25 -20.18 -36.72
N LYS A 212 -26.69 -20.29 -37.93
CA LYS A 212 -25.43 -21.03 -38.14
C LYS A 212 -24.18 -20.27 -37.65
N VAL A 213 -24.28 -18.96 -37.46
CA VAL A 213 -23.16 -18.09 -37.05
C VAL A 213 -23.23 -17.73 -35.56
N SER A 214 -24.37 -17.96 -34.91
CA SER A 214 -24.53 -17.73 -33.46
C SER A 214 -23.73 -18.74 -32.63
N GLY A 215 -23.61 -19.99 -33.09
CA GLY A 215 -22.79 -21.02 -32.44
C GLY A 215 -21.31 -20.66 -32.41
N LEU A 216 -20.78 -20.10 -33.52
CA LEU A 216 -19.39 -19.65 -33.59
C LEU A 216 -19.16 -18.41 -32.73
N LYS A 217 -20.11 -17.47 -32.72
CA LYS A 217 -20.06 -16.28 -31.85
C LYS A 217 -20.05 -16.67 -30.36
N ARG A 218 -20.92 -17.60 -29.96
CA ARG A 218 -20.97 -18.14 -28.59
C ARG A 218 -19.70 -18.93 -28.22
N PHE A 219 -19.10 -19.65 -29.17
CA PHE A 219 -17.83 -20.36 -28.96
C PHE A 219 -16.69 -19.40 -28.59
N TRP A 220 -16.57 -18.28 -29.32
CA TRP A 220 -15.53 -17.28 -29.05
C TRP A 220 -15.82 -16.39 -27.83
N GLU A 221 -17.09 -16.10 -27.55
CA GLU A 221 -17.53 -15.38 -26.34
C GLU A 221 -17.40 -16.25 -25.08
N GLY A 222 -17.50 -17.58 -25.19
CA GLY A 222 -17.30 -18.52 -24.07
C GLY A 222 -15.84 -18.66 -23.64
N LEU A 223 -14.90 -18.66 -24.60
CA LEU A 223 -13.46 -18.74 -24.32
C LEU A 223 -12.89 -17.47 -23.66
N SER A 224 -13.60 -16.34 -23.77
CA SER A 224 -13.23 -15.09 -23.11
C SER A 224 -13.80 -14.95 -21.68
N GLY A 225 -14.73 -15.85 -21.28
CA GLY A 225 -15.35 -15.85 -19.96
C GLY A 225 -14.58 -16.63 -18.87
N ASP A 226 -13.67 -17.53 -19.26
CA ASP A 226 -12.97 -18.44 -18.32
C ASP A 226 -11.59 -17.93 -17.83
N VAL A 227 -11.30 -16.64 -18.02
CA VAL A 227 -10.08 -15.98 -17.51
C VAL A 227 -10.34 -15.18 -16.21
N MET A 228 -11.57 -15.23 -15.67
CA MET A 228 -11.92 -14.63 -14.38
C MET A 228 -12.75 -15.62 -13.54
N ARG A 229 -12.08 -16.65 -13.01
CA ARG A 229 -12.50 -17.33 -11.78
C ARG A 229 -11.28 -17.82 -11.01
#